data_AF-A0A7S4UFT7-F1
#
_entry.id   AF-A0A7S4UFT7-F1
#
_cell.length_a   1.000
_cell.length_b   1.000
_cell.length_c   1.000
_cell.angle_alpha   90.00
_cell.angle_beta   90.00
_cell.angle_gamma   90.00
#
_symmetry.space_group_name_H-M   'P 1'
#
loop_
_entity.id
_entity.type
_entity.pdbx_description
1 polymer ?
#
loop_
_entity_poly.entity_id
_entity_poly.type
_entity_poly.pdbx_seq_one_letter_code
_entity_poly.pdbx_strand_id
1 'polypeptide(L)'
;KRKISSKYMLVQVGLCLFEKTANGKYLVRPFNFFSFPSSDASFKKLVRPITLEADAVAFHRRNSMDFNRWINDGVGYCNENEEQVYRQHVDELLRPTQHNIVLGESDRESAEKIIQYIRNWIKMENQTKELSLPQTESRLVRKFIESKLAEIAPGYE
;
A
#
# COMPACT_ATOMS: atom_id res chain seq x y z
N LYS A 1 16.01 -30.28 13.98
CA LYS A 1 15.61 -30.25 12.55
C LYS A 1 14.66 -29.08 12.20
N ARG A 2 13.52 -28.87 12.88
CA ARG A 2 12.59 -27.74 12.60
C ARG A 2 13.23 -26.33 12.66
N LYS A 3 14.11 -26.05 13.63
CA LYS A 3 14.76 -24.73 13.82
C LYS A 3 15.65 -24.24 12.67
N ILE A 4 16.16 -25.14 11.84
CA ILE A 4 17.06 -24.80 10.72
C ILE A 4 16.24 -24.65 9.43
N SER A 5 15.30 -25.57 9.19
CA SER A 5 14.38 -25.50 8.05
C SER A 5 13.51 -24.24 8.06
N SER A 6 13.14 -23.72 9.23
CA SER A 6 12.36 -22.48 9.35
C SER A 6 13.09 -21.21 8.96
N LYS A 7 14.41 -21.28 8.69
CA LYS A 7 15.22 -20.13 8.24
C LYS A 7 15.26 -19.98 6.72
N TYR A 8 14.91 -21.05 5.99
CA TYR A 8 14.86 -21.02 4.54
C TYR A 8 13.49 -20.54 4.09
N MET A 9 13.46 -19.76 3.01
CA MET A 9 12.23 -19.24 2.44
C MET A 9 11.78 -20.06 1.24
N LEU A 10 10.47 -20.01 0.99
CA LEU A 10 9.88 -20.50 -0.24
C LEU A 10 10.13 -19.46 -1.33
N VAL A 11 10.78 -19.89 -2.42
CA VAL A 11 11.14 -19.04 -3.56
C VAL A 11 10.10 -19.15 -4.68
N GLN A 12 9.49 -20.34 -4.82
CA GLN A 12 8.43 -20.63 -5.78
C GLN A 12 7.40 -21.59 -5.17
N VAL A 13 6.13 -21.37 -5.49
CA VAL A 13 5.01 -22.24 -5.15
C VAL A 13 4.34 -22.71 -6.44
N GLY A 14 4.38 -24.01 -6.70
CA GLY A 14 3.65 -24.65 -7.79
C GLY A 14 2.28 -25.12 -7.32
N LEU A 15 1.22 -24.68 -7.98
CA LEU A 15 -0.16 -25.10 -7.70
C LEU A 15 -0.76 -25.69 -8.97
N CYS A 16 -1.45 -26.83 -8.87
CA CYS A 16 -2.10 -27.44 -10.01
C CYS A 16 -3.56 -27.75 -9.69
N LEU A 17 -4.48 -27.17 -10.45
CA LEU A 17 -5.91 -27.39 -10.29
C LEU A 17 -6.36 -28.53 -11.21
N PHE A 18 -7.21 -29.41 -10.70
CA PHE A 18 -7.77 -30.53 -11.43
C PHE A 18 -9.29 -30.44 -11.39
N GLU A 19 -9.93 -30.41 -12.55
CA GLU A 19 -11.38 -30.34 -12.69
C GLU A 19 -11.88 -31.56 -13.46
N LYS A 20 -12.78 -32.34 -12.86
CA LYS A 20 -13.34 -33.52 -13.53
C LYS A 20 -14.44 -33.09 -14.50
N THR A 21 -14.24 -33.35 -15.77
CA THR A 21 -15.21 -33.06 -16.84
C THR A 21 -16.30 -34.12 -16.90
N ALA A 22 -17.45 -33.77 -17.50
CA ALA A 22 -18.59 -34.67 -17.70
C ALA A 22 -18.22 -35.97 -18.44
N ASN A 23 -17.20 -35.92 -19.30
CA ASN A 23 -16.73 -37.06 -20.10
C ASN A 23 -15.76 -37.98 -19.32
N GLY A 24 -15.63 -37.79 -18.00
CA GLY A 24 -14.73 -38.57 -17.15
C GLY A 24 -13.24 -38.22 -17.29
N LYS A 25 -12.88 -37.19 -18.07
CA LYS A 25 -11.51 -36.67 -18.19
C LYS A 25 -11.23 -35.59 -17.14
N TYR A 26 -9.97 -35.33 -16.83
CA TYR A 26 -9.57 -34.20 -15.99
C TYR A 26 -9.02 -33.05 -16.83
N LEU A 27 -9.52 -31.84 -16.58
CA LEU A 27 -8.94 -30.59 -17.05
C LEU A 27 -7.94 -30.13 -15.99
N VAL A 28 -6.70 -29.89 -16.42
CA VAL A 28 -5.57 -29.58 -15.54
C VAL A 28 -5.09 -28.16 -15.81
N ARG A 29 -4.91 -27.36 -14.76
CA ARG A 29 -4.42 -25.98 -14.85
C ARG A 29 -3.25 -25.79 -13.87
N PRO A 30 -1.99 -25.91 -14.33
CA PRO A 30 -0.81 -25.66 -13.52
C PRO A 30 -0.50 -24.16 -13.45
N PHE A 31 -0.06 -23.71 -12.27
CA PHE A 31 0.31 -22.34 -11.94
C PHE A 31 1.64 -22.33 -11.20
N ASN A 32 2.48 -21.34 -11.50
CA ASN A 32 3.75 -21.11 -10.82
C ASN A 32 3.76 -19.69 -10.26
N PHE A 33 3.86 -19.58 -8.94
CA PHE A 33 3.95 -18.33 -8.24
C PHE A 33 5.37 -18.16 -7.70
N PHE A 34 6.03 -17.06 -8.07
CA PHE A 34 7.29 -16.66 -7.44
C PHE A 34 6.96 -15.86 -6.18
N SER A 35 7.54 -16.22 -5.05
CA SER A 35 7.23 -15.61 -3.76
C SER A 35 8.44 -14.88 -3.20
N PHE A 36 8.34 -13.57 -3.01
CA PHE A 36 9.40 -12.74 -2.45
C PHE A 36 8.88 -12.05 -1.20
N PRO A 37 9.63 -12.02 -0.08
CA PRO A 37 9.17 -11.32 1.11
C PRO A 37 8.96 -9.85 0.76
N SER A 38 7.81 -9.30 1.13
CA SER A 38 7.54 -7.88 0.86
C SER A 38 8.65 -7.02 1.48
N SER A 39 9.20 -6.13 0.66
CA SER A 39 10.25 -5.17 1.05
C SER A 39 9.72 -3.74 0.97
N ASP A 40 8.43 -3.55 1.24
CA ASP A 40 7.82 -2.22 1.26
C ASP A 40 8.63 -1.31 2.19
N ALA A 41 9.25 -0.30 1.61
CA ALA A 41 10.15 0.63 2.28
C ALA A 41 9.44 1.44 3.37
N SER A 42 8.10 1.52 3.33
CA SER A 42 7.26 2.12 4.35
C SER A 42 7.24 1.28 5.63
N PHE A 43 7.47 -0.02 5.52
CA PHE A 43 7.38 -1.01 6.60
C PHE A 43 8.76 -1.54 7.03
N LYS A 44 9.73 -0.63 7.24
CA LYS A 44 11.11 -0.97 7.67
C LYS A 44 11.20 -1.88 8.90
N LYS A 45 10.16 -1.94 9.73
CA LYS A 45 10.10 -2.80 10.92
C LYS A 45 9.84 -4.29 10.62
N LEU A 46 9.46 -4.63 9.38
CA LEU A 46 9.05 -5.99 8.98
C LEU A 46 10.00 -6.63 7.96
N VAL A 47 11.24 -6.12 7.85
CA VAL A 47 12.25 -6.66 6.94
C VAL A 47 12.63 -8.08 7.33
N ARG A 48 12.34 -9.04 6.44
CA ARG A 48 12.70 -10.44 6.61
C ARG A 48 14.09 -10.73 6.02
N PRO A 49 15.03 -11.27 6.81
CA PRO A 49 16.32 -11.69 6.27
C PRO A 49 16.12 -12.90 5.35
N ILE A 50 16.75 -12.84 4.17
CA ILE A 50 16.75 -13.93 3.20
C ILE A 50 17.99 -14.79 3.43
N THR A 51 17.80 -16.09 3.65
CA THR A 51 18.90 -17.06 3.73
C THR A 51 18.86 -17.96 2.51
N LEU A 52 19.97 -18.00 1.76
CA LEU A 52 20.14 -18.85 0.58
C LEU A 52 21.36 -19.75 0.78
N GLU A 53 21.22 -21.00 0.35
CA GLU A 53 22.33 -21.95 0.28
C GLU A 53 22.87 -21.99 -1.15
N ALA A 54 24.20 -21.88 -1.31
CA ALA A 54 24.82 -21.79 -2.62
C ALA A 54 24.52 -23.00 -3.51
N ASP A 55 24.51 -24.21 -2.93
CA ASP A 55 24.21 -25.44 -3.67
C ASP A 55 22.76 -25.49 -4.13
N ALA A 56 21.82 -25.03 -3.29
CA ALA A 56 20.41 -24.91 -3.65
C ALA A 56 20.22 -23.89 -4.79
N VAL A 57 20.88 -22.73 -4.72
CA VAL A 57 20.84 -21.71 -5.79
C VAL A 57 21.42 -22.27 -7.09
N ALA A 58 22.55 -22.98 -7.03
CA ALA A 58 23.16 -23.62 -8.20
C ALA A 58 22.24 -24.69 -8.82
N PHE A 59 21.55 -25.47 -7.99
CA PHE A 59 20.53 -26.42 -8.43
C PHE A 59 19.36 -25.72 -9.13
N HIS A 60 18.79 -24.68 -8.53
CA HIS A 60 17.69 -23.92 -9.12
C HIS A 60 18.08 -23.25 -10.43
N ARG A 61 19.29 -22.68 -10.52
CA ARG A 61 19.85 -22.13 -11.76
C ARG A 61 19.94 -23.17 -12.88
N ARG A 62 20.36 -24.40 -12.57
CA ARG A 62 20.43 -25.50 -13.55
C ARG A 62 19.05 -25.94 -14.05
N ASN A 63 18.00 -25.74 -13.25
CA ASN A 63 16.62 -26.05 -13.59
C ASN A 63 15.86 -24.82 -14.13
N SER A 64 16.58 -23.84 -14.69
CA SER A 64 16.01 -22.65 -15.34
C SER A 64 15.11 -21.81 -14.42
N MET A 65 15.41 -21.75 -13.12
CA MET A 65 14.77 -20.80 -12.22
C MET A 65 15.15 -19.37 -12.60
N ASP A 66 14.15 -18.52 -12.81
CA ASP A 66 14.34 -17.10 -13.08
C ASP A 66 14.40 -16.30 -11.77
N PHE A 67 15.63 -16.05 -11.30
CA PHE A 67 15.87 -15.26 -10.09
C PHE A 67 15.54 -13.78 -10.27
N ASN A 68 15.61 -13.25 -11.50
CA ASN A 68 15.27 -11.86 -11.75
C ASN A 68 13.76 -11.65 -11.59
N ARG A 69 12.96 -12.55 -12.17
CA ARG A 69 11.51 -12.56 -11.98
C ARG A 69 11.14 -12.77 -10.50
N TRP A 70 11.88 -13.62 -9.79
CA TRP A 70 11.66 -13.80 -8.35
C TRP A 70 11.88 -12.52 -7.54
N ILE A 71 12.95 -11.76 -7.80
CA ILE A 71 13.27 -10.55 -7.04
C ILE A 71 12.38 -9.36 -7.43
N ASN A 72 12.12 -9.18 -8.72
CA ASN A 72 11.42 -8.00 -9.23
C ASN A 72 9.89 -8.17 -9.23
N ASP A 73 9.41 -9.36 -9.59
CA ASP A 73 7.97 -9.63 -9.79
C ASP A 73 7.43 -10.65 -8.76
N GLY A 74 8.22 -10.95 -7.73
CA GLY A 74 7.83 -11.88 -6.68
C GLY A 74 6.62 -11.37 -5.91
N VAL A 75 5.64 -12.25 -5.72
CA VAL A 75 4.44 -11.96 -4.93
C VAL A 75 4.83 -11.82 -3.46
N GLY A 76 4.52 -10.65 -2.90
CA GLY A 76 4.65 -10.35 -1.48
C GLY A 76 3.75 -11.24 -0.64
N TYR A 77 4.28 -11.76 0.47
CA TYR A 77 3.51 -12.54 1.43
C TYR A 77 3.84 -12.11 2.86
N CYS A 78 2.87 -12.32 3.76
CA CYS A 78 3.01 -12.09 5.18
C CYS A 78 2.37 -13.25 5.95
N ASN A 79 2.72 -13.38 7.23
CA ASN A 79 1.97 -14.25 8.14
C ASN A 79 0.89 -13.45 8.87
N GLU A 80 0.02 -14.14 9.61
CA GLU A 80 -1.09 -13.53 10.34
C GLU A 80 -0.65 -12.40 11.31
N ASN A 81 0.46 -12.59 12.03
CA ASN A 81 0.96 -11.59 12.97
C ASN A 81 1.46 -10.33 12.24
N GLU A 82 2.16 -10.51 11.13
CA GLU A 82 2.65 -9.40 10.32
C GLU A 82 1.49 -8.68 9.64
N GLU A 83 0.50 -9.41 9.14
CA GLU A 83 -0.71 -8.86 8.56
C GLU A 83 -1.42 -7.92 9.54
N GLN A 84 -1.52 -8.31 10.82
CA GLN A 84 -2.09 -7.45 11.86
C GLN A 84 -1.29 -6.15 12.02
N VAL A 85 0.05 -6.23 12.01
CA VAL A 85 0.90 -5.03 12.07
C VAL A 85 0.74 -4.16 10.83
N TYR A 86 0.68 -4.77 9.64
CA TYR A 86 0.43 -4.07 8.38
C TYR A 86 -0.91 -3.32 8.43
N ARG A 87 -1.98 -3.99 8.87
CA ARG A 87 -3.32 -3.39 9.01
C ARG A 87 -3.32 -2.23 10.00
N GLN A 88 -2.74 -2.40 11.19
CA GLN A 88 -2.65 -1.33 12.19
C GLN A 88 -1.92 -0.10 11.67
N HIS A 89 -0.81 -0.29 10.96
CA HIS A 89 -0.05 0.83 10.40
C HIS A 89 -0.82 1.54 9.28
N VAL A 90 -1.50 0.79 8.41
CA VAL A 90 -2.37 1.38 7.37
C VAL A 90 -3.49 2.18 8.03
N ASP A 91 -4.14 1.63 9.07
CA ASP A 91 -5.17 2.33 9.83
C ASP A 91 -4.61 3.60 10.48
N GLU A 92 -3.39 3.57 11.03
CA GLU A 92 -2.72 4.76 11.59
C GLU A 92 -2.41 5.83 10.55
N LEU A 93 -1.99 5.43 9.34
CA LEU A 93 -1.75 6.35 8.23
C LEU A 93 -3.05 6.96 7.70
N LEU A 94 -4.12 6.18 7.66
CA LEU A 94 -5.45 6.61 7.21
C LEU A 94 -6.23 7.35 8.30
N ARG A 95 -5.80 7.30 9.57
CA ARG A 95 -6.45 8.07 10.64
C ARG A 95 -6.38 9.56 10.29
N PRO A 96 -7.53 10.25 10.17
CA PRO A 96 -7.54 11.67 9.93
C PRO A 96 -6.78 12.33 11.08
N THR A 97 -5.68 12.99 10.74
CA THR A 97 -4.82 13.58 11.75
C THR A 97 -5.57 14.80 12.31
N GLN A 98 -6.32 14.62 13.40
CA GLN A 98 -6.89 15.72 14.16
C GLN A 98 -5.75 16.46 14.87
N HIS A 99 -4.99 17.24 14.11
CA HIS A 99 -4.14 18.24 14.70
C HIS A 99 -5.03 19.43 15.05
N ASN A 100 -5.06 19.80 16.34
CA ASN A 100 -5.46 21.15 16.74
C ASN A 100 -4.40 22.11 16.18
N ILE A 101 -4.55 22.50 14.91
CA ILE A 101 -3.64 23.40 14.22
C ILE A 101 -3.91 24.80 14.78
N VAL A 102 -3.03 25.26 15.66
CA VAL A 102 -3.03 26.65 16.11
C VAL A 102 -2.32 27.48 15.05
N LEU A 103 -3.08 28.28 14.31
CA LEU A 103 -2.55 29.24 13.35
C LEU A 103 -2.22 30.57 14.05
N GLY A 104 -1.17 31.26 13.59
CA GLY A 104 -0.97 32.67 13.94
C GLY A 104 -2.05 33.56 13.33
N GLU A 105 -2.22 34.79 13.82
CA GLU A 105 -3.28 35.70 13.36
C GLU A 105 -3.25 35.95 11.84
N SER A 106 -2.08 36.18 11.26
CA SER A 106 -1.91 36.40 9.81
C SER A 106 -2.23 35.16 8.95
N ASP A 107 -1.84 33.98 9.44
CA ASP A 107 -2.13 32.70 8.78
C ASP A 107 -3.62 32.36 8.84
N ARG A 108 -4.30 32.74 9.93
CA ARG A 108 -5.73 32.54 10.14
C ARG A 108 -6.56 33.39 9.18
N GLU A 109 -6.20 34.66 8.98
CA GLU A 109 -6.87 35.53 8.00
C GLU A 109 -6.74 34.98 6.58
N SER A 110 -5.56 34.48 6.22
CA SER A 110 -5.31 33.88 4.90
C SER A 110 -6.13 32.61 4.71
N ALA A 111 -6.17 31.74 5.73
CA ALA A 111 -6.98 30.53 5.73
C ALA A 111 -8.48 30.82 5.57
N GLU A 112 -9.02 31.80 6.30
CA GLU A 112 -10.45 32.13 6.26
C GLU A 112 -10.85 32.70 4.89
N LYS A 113 -10.00 33.51 4.25
CA LYS A 113 -10.23 33.99 2.87
C LYS A 113 -10.34 32.83 1.89
N ILE A 114 -9.48 31.82 2.02
CA ILE A 114 -9.50 30.63 1.15
C ILE A 114 -10.74 29.77 1.44
N ILE A 115 -11.11 29.57 2.71
CA ILE A 115 -12.32 28.83 3.07
C ILE A 115 -13.57 29.54 2.53
N GLN A 116 -13.61 30.87 2.61
CA GLN A 116 -14.74 31.63 2.06
C GLN A 116 -14.81 31.52 0.54
N TYR A 117 -13.67 31.52 -0.15
CA TYR A 117 -13.59 31.27 -1.59
C TYR A 117 -14.16 29.88 -1.95
N ILE A 118 -13.78 28.85 -1.21
CA ILE A 118 -14.29 27.48 -1.37
C ILE A 118 -15.81 27.42 -1.12
N ARG A 119 -16.30 28.02 -0.04
CA ARG A 119 -17.74 28.05 0.29
C ARG A 119 -18.57 28.73 -0.79
N ASN A 120 -18.06 29.82 -1.36
CA ASN A 120 -18.73 30.52 -2.45
C ASN A 120 -18.76 29.65 -3.71
N TRP A 121 -17.67 28.95 -4.01
CA TRP A 121 -17.60 28.03 -5.15
C TRP A 121 -18.54 26.84 -5.01
N ILE A 122 -18.68 26.24 -3.83
CA ILE A 122 -19.63 25.13 -3.56
C ILE A 122 -21.09 25.57 -3.76
N LYS A 123 -21.41 26.82 -3.37
CA LYS A 123 -22.78 27.36 -3.53
C LYS A 123 -23.11 27.76 -4.96
N MET A 124 -22.10 28.01 -5.78
CA MET A 124 -22.30 28.31 -7.19
C MET A 124 -22.49 27.01 -7.96
N GLU A 125 -23.54 26.93 -8.78
CA GLU A 125 -23.78 25.83 -9.70
C GLU A 125 -22.74 25.90 -10.84
N ASN A 126 -21.52 25.47 -10.54
CA ASN A 126 -20.38 25.56 -11.44
C ASN A 126 -20.35 24.36 -12.39
N GLN A 127 -20.10 24.61 -13.67
CA GLN A 127 -20.01 23.58 -14.71
C GLN A 127 -18.71 22.75 -14.63
N THR A 128 -17.72 23.23 -13.88
CA THR A 128 -16.40 22.61 -13.71
C THR A 128 -16.31 21.82 -12.40
N LYS A 129 -15.78 20.60 -12.46
CA LYS A 129 -15.62 19.70 -11.30
C LYS A 129 -14.39 19.99 -10.43
N GLU A 130 -13.51 20.90 -10.84
CA GLU A 130 -12.24 21.17 -10.17
C GLU A 130 -12.11 22.65 -9.80
N LEU A 131 -11.53 22.92 -8.62
CA LEU A 131 -11.22 24.26 -8.10
C LEU A 131 -9.72 24.38 -7.85
N SER A 132 -9.07 25.35 -8.49
CA SER A 132 -7.66 25.67 -8.21
C SER A 132 -7.54 26.66 -7.07
N LEU A 133 -6.87 26.28 -5.99
CA LEU A 133 -6.59 27.17 -4.86
C LEU A 133 -5.33 28.01 -5.10
N PRO A 134 -5.27 29.26 -4.59
CA PRO A 134 -4.05 30.07 -4.67
C PRO A 134 -2.88 29.39 -3.94
N GLN A 135 -1.67 29.48 -4.50
CA GLN A 135 -0.48 28.92 -3.87
C GLN A 135 -0.29 29.51 -2.48
N THR A 136 -0.17 28.63 -1.49
CA THR A 136 0.07 29.01 -0.09
C THR A 136 1.42 28.46 0.33
N GLU A 137 2.33 29.33 0.76
CA GLU A 137 3.68 28.92 1.19
C GLU A 137 3.68 28.27 2.59
N SER A 138 2.65 28.52 3.40
CA SER A 138 2.52 27.95 4.74
C SER A 138 1.89 26.55 4.73
N ARG A 139 2.70 25.55 5.10
CA ARG A 139 2.26 24.16 5.30
C ARG A 139 1.15 24.04 6.36
N LEU A 140 1.14 24.93 7.35
CA LEU A 140 0.14 24.94 8.43
C LEU A 140 -1.23 25.40 7.92
N VAL A 141 -1.27 26.45 7.09
CA VAL A 141 -2.51 26.94 6.46
C VAL A 141 -3.11 25.87 5.56
N ARG A 142 -2.28 25.18 4.76
CA ARG A 142 -2.73 24.06 3.91
C ARG A 142 -3.40 22.96 4.73
N LYS A 143 -2.74 22.47 5.80
CA LYS A 143 -3.30 21.44 6.66
C LYS A 143 -4.60 21.88 7.36
N PHE A 144 -4.69 23.16 7.73
CA PHE A 144 -5.91 23.71 8.35
C PHE A 144 -7.08 23.74 7.37
N ILE A 145 -6.83 24.14 6.13
CA ILE A 145 -7.84 24.13 5.06
C ILE A 145 -8.27 22.69 4.76
N GLU A 146 -7.34 21.74 4.64
CA GLU A 146 -7.63 20.30 4.45
C GLU A 146 -8.52 19.76 5.59
N SER A 147 -8.22 20.10 6.85
CA SER A 147 -9.05 19.71 8.00
C SER A 147 -10.45 20.33 7.96
N LYS A 148 -10.59 21.58 7.53
CA LYS A 148 -11.89 22.26 7.43
C LYS A 148 -12.72 21.80 6.24
N LEU A 149 -12.07 21.42 5.14
CA LEU A 149 -12.71 20.81 3.98
C LEU A 149 -13.37 19.48 4.33
N ALA A 150 -12.69 18.63 5.12
CA ALA A 150 -13.25 17.37 5.59
C ALA A 150 -14.53 17.56 6.44
N GLU A 151 -14.64 18.66 7.20
CA GLU A 151 -15.86 19.02 7.94
C GLU A 151 -16.97 19.57 7.03
N ILE A 152 -16.62 20.39 6.03
CA ILE A 152 -17.58 21.11 5.19
C ILE A 152 -18.18 20.19 4.10
N ALA A 153 -17.41 19.22 3.61
CA ALA A 153 -17.83 18.31 2.54
C ALA A 153 -17.34 16.86 2.80
N PRO A 154 -17.96 16.12 3.74
CA PRO A 154 -17.52 14.77 4.12
C PRO A 154 -17.75 13.68 3.05
N GLY A 155 -18.09 14.05 1.80
CA GLY A 155 -18.46 13.11 0.74
C GLY A 155 -17.99 13.49 -0.67
N TYR A 156 -17.02 14.40 -0.79
CA TYR A 156 -16.30 14.68 -2.04
C TYR A 156 -14.87 14.15 -1.89
N GLU A 157 -14.72 12.83 -1.97
CA GLU A 157 -13.44 12.18 -2.32
C GLU A 157 -13.43 11.83 -3.81
#